data_AF-A0A0G0NQC2-F1
#
_entry.id   AF-A0A0G0NQC2-F1
#
_cell.length_a   1.000
_cell.length_b   1.000
_cell.length_c   1.000
_cell.angle_alpha   90.00
_cell.angle_beta   90.00
_cell.angle_gamma   90.00
#
_symmetry.space_group_name_H-M   'P 1'
#
loop_
_entity.id
_entity.type
_entity.pdbx_description
1 polymer ?
#
loop_
_entity_poly.entity_id
_entity_poly.type
_entity_poly.pdbx_seq_one_letter_code
_entity_poly.pdbx_strand_id
1 'polypeptide(L)'
;MTYSVLEQKILKTVCYFDLFNFPLTNWEIFRNLYTAQDEALDDISLSLANLTTIKALGFNQGFYFLPGRSEIISSRKKKYLIAQPKMRIALWYARILKHLPFVEAIFVCNSLSYLNSKEESDIDFAVVVKEGRLWTGRFFCAGLMALVGRRPTNITQKNRLCLSFFVSESDPCLQKVAYSDDVHFIYWLKQFLPIYDRSNHVQKFSDANRWLDAFLPNYSPTSTNSRWLVKSNFRLSFLLELLLKIKLGNYFERWVKHLQLRIMPKGLIELSKSPETNVVISDTLLKFHDKDTRQQIQKQWTENYQKIIC
;
A
#
# COMPACT_ATOMS: atom_id res chain seq x y z
N MET A 1 -32.84 -2.53 13.65
CA MET A 1 -33.28 -1.75 12.47
C MET A 1 -32.96 -2.58 11.24
N THR A 2 -33.79 -2.59 10.21
CA THR A 2 -33.49 -3.33 8.97
C THR A 2 -32.82 -2.40 7.97
N TYR A 3 -31.51 -2.54 7.77
CA TYR A 3 -30.75 -1.80 6.77
C TYR A 3 -30.92 -2.43 5.38
N SER A 4 -31.00 -1.60 4.34
CA SER A 4 -30.96 -2.06 2.94
C SER A 4 -29.62 -2.73 2.62
N VAL A 5 -29.57 -3.47 1.51
CA VAL A 5 -28.32 -4.13 1.06
C VAL A 5 -27.21 -3.11 0.82
N LEU A 6 -27.53 -1.95 0.23
CA LEU A 6 -26.54 -0.89 -0.01
C LEU A 6 -26.07 -0.23 1.29
N GLU A 7 -27.00 0.03 2.21
CA GLU A 7 -26.67 0.58 3.53
C GLU A 7 -25.73 -0.35 4.32
N GLN A 8 -25.97 -1.66 4.26
CA GLN A 8 -25.07 -2.66 4.83
C GLN A 8 -23.67 -2.60 4.21
N LYS A 9 -23.55 -2.48 2.88
CA LYS A 9 -22.25 -2.30 2.19
C LYS A 9 -21.54 -1.02 2.64
N ILE A 10 -22.27 0.09 2.79
CA ILE A 10 -21.74 1.37 3.27
C ILE A 10 -21.25 1.25 4.71
N LEU A 11 -22.07 0.72 5.63
CA LEU A 11 -21.71 0.52 7.03
C LEU A 11 -20.50 -0.39 7.17
N LYS A 12 -20.45 -1.48 6.39
CA LYS A 12 -19.31 -2.39 6.31
C LYS A 12 -18.02 -1.68 5.89
N THR A 13 -18.11 -0.80 4.89
CA THR A 13 -17.00 0.03 4.41
C THR A 13 -16.54 1.02 5.48
N VAL A 14 -17.46 1.81 6.06
CA VAL A 14 -17.13 2.79 7.12
C VAL A 14 -16.51 2.10 8.34
N CYS A 15 -17.03 0.94 8.73
CA CYS A 15 -16.52 0.14 9.83
C CYS A 15 -15.04 -0.25 9.65
N TYR A 16 -14.63 -0.61 8.42
CA TYR A 16 -13.21 -0.93 8.15
C TYR A 16 -12.32 0.29 8.39
N PHE A 17 -12.69 1.46 7.85
CA PHE A 17 -11.87 2.67 7.96
C PHE A 17 -11.88 3.28 9.37
N ASP A 18 -12.92 3.01 10.16
CA ASP A 18 -12.97 3.39 11.57
C ASP A 18 -11.82 2.77 12.39
N LEU A 19 -11.39 1.54 12.05
CA LEU A 19 -10.23 0.87 12.67
C LEU A 19 -8.94 1.71 12.60
N PHE A 20 -8.84 2.57 11.58
CA PHE A 20 -7.69 3.43 11.33
C PHE A 20 -7.91 4.89 11.73
N ASN A 21 -9.03 5.19 12.42
CA ASN A 21 -9.50 6.54 12.73
C ASN A 21 -9.52 7.42 11.47
N PHE A 22 -10.10 6.90 10.38
CA PHE A 22 -10.16 7.54 9.09
C PHE A 22 -11.64 7.70 8.67
N PRO A 23 -12.34 8.75 9.14
CA PRO A 23 -13.72 9.01 8.73
C PRO A 23 -13.73 9.33 7.24
N LEU A 24 -14.74 8.93 6.47
CA LEU A 24 -14.70 8.99 5.00
C LEU A 24 -15.55 10.14 4.44
N THR A 25 -15.12 10.74 3.34
CA THR A 25 -16.00 11.60 2.54
C THR A 25 -16.96 10.77 1.68
N ASN A 26 -18.02 11.38 1.14
CA ASN A 26 -18.94 10.70 0.20
C ASN A 26 -18.18 10.03 -0.96
N TRP A 27 -17.28 10.78 -1.60
CA TRP A 27 -16.45 10.26 -2.70
C TRP A 27 -15.55 9.09 -2.29
N GLU A 28 -15.01 9.11 -1.08
CA GLU A 28 -14.22 8.00 -0.58
C GLU A 28 -15.06 6.80 -0.23
N ILE A 29 -16.30 6.97 0.26
CA ILE A 29 -17.23 5.85 0.45
C ILE A 29 -17.55 5.21 -0.90
N PHE A 30 -17.89 6.01 -1.92
CA PHE A 30 -18.15 5.52 -3.27
C PHE A 30 -16.97 4.70 -3.82
N ARG A 31 -15.75 5.26 -3.82
CA ARG A 31 -14.57 4.59 -4.38
C ARG A 31 -14.09 3.37 -3.57
N ASN A 32 -14.37 3.34 -2.28
CA ASN A 32 -13.92 2.28 -1.39
C ASN A 32 -15.06 1.33 -1.01
N LEU A 33 -16.22 1.41 -1.65
CA LEU A 33 -17.38 0.59 -1.30
C LEU A 33 -17.03 -0.89 -1.44
N TYR A 34 -17.06 -1.62 -0.32
CA TYR A 34 -16.74 -3.04 -0.30
C TYR A 34 -17.91 -3.87 -0.84
N THR A 35 -17.86 -4.22 -2.12
CA THR A 35 -18.95 -4.91 -2.82
C THR A 35 -18.48 -5.62 -4.09
N ALA A 36 -19.32 -6.51 -4.64
CA ALA A 36 -19.06 -7.22 -5.89
C ALA A 36 -19.74 -6.56 -7.11
N GLN A 37 -20.49 -5.47 -6.91
CA GLN A 37 -21.27 -4.79 -7.96
C GLN A 37 -21.02 -3.29 -7.90
N ASP A 38 -20.92 -2.64 -9.06
CA ASP A 38 -20.87 -1.19 -9.12
C ASP A 38 -22.20 -0.59 -8.62
N GLU A 39 -22.07 0.46 -7.81
CA GLU A 39 -23.20 1.18 -7.21
C GLU A 39 -23.04 2.65 -7.57
N ALA A 40 -24.10 3.30 -8.04
CA ALA A 40 -24.03 4.67 -8.49
C ALA A 40 -23.79 5.64 -7.31
N LEU A 41 -23.06 6.73 -7.58
CA LEU A 41 -22.76 7.74 -6.56
C LEU A 41 -24.03 8.37 -5.96
N ASP A 42 -25.09 8.52 -6.76
CA ASP A 42 -26.36 9.09 -6.32
C ASP A 42 -27.09 8.16 -5.33
N ASP A 43 -27.12 6.86 -5.61
CA ASP A 43 -27.71 5.85 -4.71
C ASP A 43 -26.97 5.77 -3.37
N ILE A 44 -25.64 5.86 -3.40
CA ILE A 44 -24.81 5.94 -2.20
C ILE A 44 -25.11 7.22 -1.43
N SER A 45 -25.26 8.35 -2.11
CA SER A 45 -25.55 9.64 -1.49
C SER A 45 -26.92 9.64 -0.78
N LEU A 46 -27.95 9.04 -1.41
CA LEU A 46 -29.26 8.85 -0.80
C LEU A 46 -29.19 7.94 0.42
N SER A 47 -28.48 6.81 0.32
CA SER A 47 -28.30 5.88 1.44
C SER A 47 -27.55 6.52 2.62
N LEU A 48 -26.53 7.35 2.35
CA LEU A 48 -25.81 8.10 3.37
C LEU A 48 -26.69 9.13 4.08
N ALA A 49 -27.57 9.81 3.35
CA ALA A 49 -28.53 10.74 3.93
C ALA A 49 -29.52 10.01 4.86
N ASN A 50 -30.01 8.83 4.45
CA ASN A 50 -30.87 8.02 5.31
C ASN A 50 -30.14 7.52 6.56
N LEU A 51 -28.95 6.92 6.41
CA LEU A 51 -28.11 6.45 7.52
C LEU A 51 -27.78 7.56 8.54
N THR A 52 -27.61 8.80 8.06
CA THR A 52 -27.41 9.96 8.94
C THR A 52 -28.69 10.35 9.67
N THR A 53 -29.84 10.34 8.98
CA THR A 53 -31.16 10.67 9.55
C THR A 53 -31.54 9.71 10.67
N ILE A 54 -31.31 8.41 10.48
CA ILE A 54 -31.56 7.38 11.50
C ILE A 54 -30.43 7.27 12.55
N LYS A 55 -29.42 8.15 12.49
CA LYS A 55 -28.25 8.21 13.39
C LYS A 55 -27.40 6.94 13.41
N ALA A 56 -27.47 6.12 12.35
CA ALA A 56 -26.56 4.98 12.16
C ALA A 56 -25.15 5.45 11.72
N LEU A 57 -25.05 6.63 11.11
CA LEU A 57 -23.81 7.35 10.86
C LEU A 57 -23.90 8.78 11.41
N GLY A 58 -22.77 9.30 11.87
CA GLY A 58 -22.57 10.74 12.07
C GLY A 58 -22.04 11.38 10.79
N PHE A 59 -22.46 12.62 10.51
CA PHE A 59 -21.93 13.43 9.42
C PHE A 59 -21.53 14.81 9.94
N ASN A 60 -20.27 15.19 9.73
CA ASN A 60 -19.76 16.50 10.13
C ASN A 60 -18.55 16.89 9.28
N GLN A 61 -18.45 18.18 8.92
CA GLN A 61 -17.32 18.74 8.15
C GLN A 61 -17.02 17.96 6.84
N GLY A 62 -18.05 17.39 6.21
CA GLY A 62 -17.91 16.60 4.98
C GLY A 62 -17.48 15.14 5.19
N PHE A 63 -17.39 14.67 6.43
CA PHE A 63 -17.00 13.31 6.76
C PHE A 63 -18.11 12.52 7.44
N TYR A 64 -18.22 11.25 7.06
CA TYR A 64 -19.04 10.22 7.67
C TYR A 64 -18.22 9.36 8.63
N PHE A 65 -18.78 9.04 9.78
CA PHE A 65 -18.15 8.26 10.85
C PHE A 65 -19.20 7.49 11.66
N LEU A 66 -18.77 6.47 12.41
CA LEU A 66 -19.67 5.73 13.29
C LEU A 66 -20.16 6.60 14.46
N PRO A 67 -21.35 6.34 15.04
CA PRO A 67 -21.90 7.14 16.12
C PRO A 67 -20.93 7.30 17.30
N GLY A 68 -20.85 8.50 17.86
CA GLY A 68 -19.96 8.81 18.99
C GLY A 68 -18.49 9.00 18.63
N ARG A 69 -18.10 8.93 17.34
CA ARG A 69 -16.69 8.98 16.89
C ARG A 69 -16.27 10.32 16.27
N SER A 70 -16.99 11.42 16.52
CA SER A 70 -16.74 12.70 15.84
C SER A 70 -15.30 13.25 16.00
N GLU A 71 -14.59 12.84 17.05
CA GLU A 71 -13.21 13.20 17.34
C GLU A 71 -12.22 12.74 16.26
N ILE A 72 -12.53 11.66 15.53
CA ILE A 72 -11.61 11.11 14.52
C ILE A 72 -11.41 12.05 13.33
N ILE A 73 -12.30 13.03 13.13
CA ILE A 73 -12.13 14.09 12.12
C ILE A 73 -10.89 14.93 12.44
N SER A 74 -10.73 15.33 13.70
CA SER A 74 -9.56 16.12 14.14
C SER A 74 -8.27 15.31 13.99
N SER A 75 -8.31 14.03 14.34
CA SER A 75 -7.21 13.07 14.14
C SER A 75 -6.85 12.96 12.65
N ARG A 76 -7.83 12.78 11.75
CA ARG A 76 -7.59 12.70 10.30
C ARG A 76 -6.92 13.96 9.78
N LYS A 77 -7.39 15.15 10.17
CA LYS A 77 -6.77 16.43 9.78
C LYS A 77 -5.32 16.53 10.27
N LYS A 78 -5.05 16.16 11.52
CA LYS A 78 -3.68 16.16 12.07
C LYS A 78 -2.76 15.21 11.30
N LYS A 79 -3.21 13.98 11.05
CA LYS A 79 -2.43 12.98 10.30
C LYS A 79 -2.18 13.40 8.85
N TYR A 80 -3.15 14.06 8.21
CA TYR A 80 -2.97 14.64 6.88
C TYR A 80 -1.82 15.66 6.86
N LEU A 81 -1.73 16.53 7.87
CA LEU A 81 -0.64 17.51 8.00
C LEU A 81 0.70 16.83 8.26
N ILE A 82 0.75 15.81 9.12
CA ILE A 82 1.94 15.00 9.40
C ILE A 82 2.43 14.26 8.14
N ALA A 83 1.50 13.79 7.30
CA ALA A 83 1.82 13.07 6.07
C ALA A 83 2.48 13.97 5.01
N GLN A 84 2.22 15.28 4.99
CA GLN A 84 2.80 16.20 3.99
C GLN A 84 4.35 16.22 3.98
N PRO A 85 5.05 16.47 5.10
CA PRO A 85 6.51 16.42 5.12
C PRO A 85 7.05 15.02 4.83
N LYS A 86 6.38 13.95 5.31
CA LYS A 86 6.76 12.56 4.99
C LYS A 86 6.67 12.28 3.49
N MET A 87 5.63 12.76 2.82
CA MET A 87 5.51 12.65 1.36
C MET A 87 6.63 13.41 0.64
N ARG A 88 7.04 14.59 1.13
CA ARG A 88 8.19 15.32 0.54
C ARG A 88 9.49 14.52 0.67
N ILE A 89 9.71 13.86 1.81
CA ILE A 89 10.84 12.95 2.02
C ILE A 89 10.74 11.78 1.04
N ALA A 90 9.59 11.13 0.93
CA ALA A 90 9.35 10.03 -0.02
C ALA A 90 9.72 10.45 -1.45
N LEU A 91 9.22 11.59 -1.91
CA LEU A 91 9.51 12.11 -3.26
C LEU A 91 10.99 12.46 -3.44
N TRP A 92 11.67 12.96 -2.41
CA TRP A 92 13.11 13.23 -2.47
C TRP A 92 13.91 11.94 -2.67
N TYR A 93 13.64 10.90 -1.88
CA TYR A 93 14.30 9.62 -2.03
C TYR A 93 13.93 8.91 -3.33
N ALA A 94 12.68 8.99 -3.79
CA ALA A 94 12.28 8.44 -5.08
C ALA A 94 13.03 9.10 -6.25
N ARG A 95 13.33 10.41 -6.17
CA ARG A 95 14.20 11.09 -7.16
C ARG A 95 15.62 10.54 -7.21
N ILE A 96 16.11 9.98 -6.12
CA ILE A 96 17.43 9.33 -6.06
C ILE A 96 17.33 7.89 -6.53
N LEU A 97 16.38 7.12 -5.96
CA LEU A 97 16.21 5.70 -6.26
C LEU A 97 15.89 5.43 -7.72
N LYS A 98 15.20 6.35 -8.42
CA LYS A 98 14.95 6.21 -9.87
C LYS A 98 16.21 6.11 -10.72
N HIS A 99 17.34 6.61 -10.21
CA HIS A 99 18.63 6.56 -10.88
C HIS A 99 19.43 5.29 -10.56
N LEU A 100 18.86 4.38 -9.76
CA LEU A 100 19.48 3.09 -9.47
C LEU A 100 19.12 2.07 -10.55
N PRO A 101 20.00 1.08 -10.81
CA PRO A 101 19.77 0.08 -11.83
C PRO A 101 18.46 -0.69 -11.62
N PHE A 102 17.72 -0.88 -12.71
CA PHE A 102 16.57 -1.78 -12.79
C PHE A 102 15.33 -1.38 -11.97
N VAL A 103 15.30 -0.20 -11.35
CA VAL A 103 14.07 0.33 -10.74
C VAL A 103 13.12 0.75 -11.84
N GLU A 104 11.91 0.20 -11.90
CA GLU A 104 10.94 0.48 -12.98
C GLU A 104 9.75 1.32 -12.49
N ALA A 105 9.26 1.09 -11.28
CA ALA A 105 8.27 1.95 -10.63
C ALA A 105 8.49 1.99 -9.11
N ILE A 106 7.99 3.03 -8.45
CA ILE A 106 7.99 3.16 -6.98
C ILE A 106 6.61 3.60 -6.53
N PHE A 107 6.07 2.89 -5.55
CA PHE A 107 4.83 3.21 -4.85
C PHE A 107 5.14 3.55 -3.40
N VAL A 108 4.37 4.49 -2.83
CA VAL A 108 4.22 4.63 -1.39
C VAL A 108 3.11 3.70 -0.93
N CYS A 109 3.34 3.01 0.17
CA CYS A 109 2.39 2.05 0.76
C CYS A 109 1.97 2.47 2.17
N ASN A 110 1.10 1.67 2.78
CA ASN A 110 0.65 1.84 4.17
C ASN A 110 0.01 3.21 4.44
N SER A 111 0.06 3.67 5.69
CA SER A 111 -0.61 4.89 6.15
C SER A 111 -0.26 6.15 5.36
N LEU A 112 0.92 6.24 4.75
CA LEU A 112 1.34 7.42 4.01
C LEU A 112 0.64 7.53 2.64
N SER A 113 0.30 6.41 2.02
CA SER A 113 -0.24 6.39 0.66
C SER A 113 -1.64 7.03 0.56
N TYR A 114 -2.39 7.02 1.65
CA TYR A 114 -3.68 7.70 1.80
C TYR A 114 -3.66 8.82 2.86
N LEU A 115 -2.45 9.32 3.18
CA LEU A 115 -2.20 10.49 4.04
C LEU A 115 -2.76 10.38 5.48
N ASN A 116 -2.74 9.18 6.05
CA ASN A 116 -3.19 8.88 7.42
C ASN A 116 -2.02 8.50 8.35
N SER A 117 -0.82 9.05 8.11
CA SER A 117 0.39 8.71 8.84
C SER A 117 0.41 9.22 10.29
N LYS A 118 1.01 8.44 11.19
CA LYS A 118 1.36 8.88 12.55
C LYS A 118 2.73 9.54 12.56
N GLU A 119 2.99 10.34 13.59
CA GLU A 119 4.24 11.07 13.76
C GLU A 119 5.47 10.14 13.70
N GLU A 120 5.41 9.02 14.41
CA GLU A 120 6.51 8.07 14.55
C GLU A 120 6.60 7.03 13.42
N SER A 121 5.69 7.07 12.44
CA SER A 121 5.70 6.13 11.32
C SER A 121 6.92 6.33 10.42
N ASP A 122 7.40 5.23 9.87
CA ASP A 122 8.31 5.18 8.73
C ASP A 122 7.59 5.47 7.40
N ILE A 123 8.33 5.35 6.30
CA ILE A 123 7.89 5.58 4.92
C ILE A 123 8.13 4.27 4.17
N ASP A 124 7.04 3.59 3.82
CA ASP A 124 7.09 2.32 3.12
C ASP A 124 7.06 2.49 1.59
N PHE A 125 8.03 1.86 0.93
CA PHE A 125 8.07 1.75 -0.53
C PHE A 125 7.80 0.33 -0.99
N ALA A 126 7.00 0.22 -2.05
CA ALA A 126 7.02 -0.92 -2.96
C ALA A 126 7.75 -0.52 -4.25
N VAL A 127 8.76 -1.30 -4.63
CA VAL A 127 9.58 -1.03 -5.81
C VAL A 127 9.35 -2.11 -6.84
N VAL A 128 8.90 -1.73 -8.04
CA VAL A 128 8.87 -2.64 -9.19
C VAL A 128 10.25 -2.64 -9.82
N VAL A 129 10.78 -3.83 -10.07
CA VAL A 129 12.14 -4.05 -10.58
C VAL A 129 12.07 -4.84 -11.88
N LYS A 130 13.03 -4.57 -12.77
CA LYS A 130 13.20 -5.30 -14.01
C LYS A 130 13.28 -6.82 -13.80
N GLU A 131 12.77 -7.58 -14.77
CA GLU A 131 12.79 -9.04 -14.74
C GLU A 131 14.22 -9.58 -14.57
N GLY A 132 14.38 -10.59 -13.70
CA GLY A 132 15.66 -11.24 -13.43
C GLY A 132 16.70 -10.36 -12.74
N ARG A 133 16.28 -9.23 -12.16
CA ARG A 133 17.16 -8.24 -11.49
C ARG A 133 16.66 -7.83 -10.12
N LEU A 134 15.73 -8.59 -9.53
CA LEU A 134 15.07 -8.26 -8.26
C LEU A 134 16.09 -8.06 -7.13
N TRP A 135 17.07 -8.97 -7.01
CA TRP A 135 18.09 -8.91 -5.98
C TRP A 135 19.11 -7.81 -6.24
N THR A 136 19.47 -7.55 -7.49
CA THR A 136 20.33 -6.42 -7.87
C THR A 136 19.65 -5.08 -7.58
N GLY A 137 18.40 -4.91 -7.97
CA GLY A 137 17.61 -3.71 -7.69
C GLY A 137 17.50 -3.47 -6.18
N ARG A 138 17.19 -4.53 -5.41
CA ARG A 138 17.19 -4.47 -3.95
C ARG A 138 18.56 -4.13 -3.37
N PHE A 139 19.64 -4.75 -3.87
CA PHE A 139 21.00 -4.50 -3.38
C PHE A 139 21.35 -3.01 -3.48
N PHE A 140 21.12 -2.38 -4.62
CA PHE A 140 21.38 -0.95 -4.78
C PHE A 140 20.45 -0.09 -3.93
N CYS A 141 19.13 -0.35 -3.94
CA CYS A 141 18.17 0.46 -3.18
C CYS A 141 18.39 0.34 -1.67
N ALA A 142 18.42 -0.88 -1.15
CA ALA A 142 18.60 -1.14 0.28
C ALA A 142 20.02 -0.81 0.75
N GLY A 143 21.04 -1.08 -0.08
CA GLY A 143 22.43 -0.73 0.20
C GLY A 143 22.63 0.77 0.28
N LEU A 144 22.10 1.55 -0.67
CA LEU A 144 22.15 3.02 -0.60
C LEU A 144 21.44 3.53 0.66
N MET A 145 20.22 3.03 0.95
CA MET A 145 19.47 3.47 2.14
C MET A 145 20.16 3.08 3.44
N ALA A 146 20.86 1.94 3.48
CA ALA A 146 21.69 1.55 4.62
C ALA A 146 22.90 2.47 4.77
N LEU A 147 23.61 2.77 3.67
CA LEU A 147 24.79 3.64 3.65
C LEU A 147 24.48 5.05 4.15
N VAL A 148 23.35 5.63 3.75
CA VAL A 148 22.91 6.96 4.22
C VAL A 148 22.19 6.92 5.58
N GLY A 149 22.14 5.76 6.24
CA GLY A 149 21.52 5.58 7.56
C GLY A 149 20.02 5.82 7.58
N ARG A 150 19.30 5.54 6.48
CA ARG A 150 17.86 5.83 6.33
C ARG A 150 16.95 4.62 6.43
N ARG A 151 17.51 3.43 6.65
CA ARG A 151 16.73 2.23 6.97
C ARG A 151 16.10 2.34 8.37
N PRO A 152 14.87 1.84 8.56
CA PRO A 152 14.29 1.73 9.90
C PRO A 152 15.05 0.71 10.74
N THR A 153 15.09 0.94 12.05
CA THR A 153 15.61 0.01 13.07
C THR A 153 14.60 -0.09 14.21
N ASN A 154 14.74 -1.07 15.10
CA ASN A 154 13.86 -1.22 16.26
C ASN A 154 13.84 0.03 17.17
N ILE A 155 14.86 0.88 17.08
CA ILE A 155 15.00 2.11 17.88
C ILE A 155 14.55 3.34 17.08
N THR A 156 14.82 3.38 15.76
CA THR A 156 14.55 4.55 14.92
C THR A 156 13.67 4.19 13.73
N GLN A 157 12.40 4.62 13.78
CA GLN A 157 11.40 4.37 12.74
C GLN A 157 10.96 5.66 12.03
N LYS A 158 10.76 6.72 12.81
CA LYS A 158 10.28 8.02 12.33
C LYS A 158 11.02 8.51 11.07
N ASN A 159 10.26 8.72 9.99
CA ASN A 159 10.74 9.27 8.72
C ASN A 159 11.87 8.46 8.05
N ARG A 160 12.10 7.21 8.47
CA ARG A 160 13.00 6.27 7.80
C ARG A 160 12.29 5.62 6.61
N LEU A 161 13.07 5.12 5.65
CA LEU A 161 12.53 4.45 4.47
C LEU A 161 12.63 2.94 4.63
N CYS A 162 11.46 2.31 4.73
CA CYS A 162 11.33 0.88 4.60
C CYS A 162 11.12 0.53 3.13
N LEU A 163 11.93 -0.39 2.62
CA LEU A 163 11.76 -0.95 1.28
C LEU A 163 11.00 -2.28 1.45
N SER A 164 9.70 -2.14 1.70
CA SER A 164 8.82 -3.17 2.25
C SER A 164 8.47 -4.22 1.20
N PHE A 165 8.40 -3.82 -0.07
CA PHE A 165 8.21 -4.71 -1.21
C PHE A 165 9.23 -4.47 -2.32
N PHE A 166 9.70 -5.56 -2.91
CA PHE A 166 10.25 -5.57 -4.27
C PHE A 166 9.45 -6.54 -5.11
N VAL A 167 8.98 -6.10 -6.26
CA VAL A 167 8.13 -6.88 -7.18
C VAL A 167 8.78 -6.91 -8.54
N SER A 168 8.95 -8.09 -9.13
CA SER A 168 9.46 -8.23 -10.51
C SER A 168 8.39 -7.81 -11.51
N GLU A 169 8.79 -7.08 -12.55
CA GLU A 169 7.88 -6.70 -13.65
C GLU A 169 7.29 -7.91 -14.40
N SER A 170 7.92 -9.08 -14.30
CA SER A 170 7.44 -10.34 -14.91
C SER A 170 6.29 -11.01 -14.15
N ASP A 171 6.07 -10.64 -12.89
CA ASP A 171 5.08 -11.27 -12.00
C ASP A 171 4.53 -10.22 -11.01
N PRO A 172 3.83 -9.18 -11.51
CA PRO A 172 3.33 -8.07 -10.70
C PRO A 172 2.04 -8.39 -9.95
N CYS A 173 1.41 -9.54 -10.20
CA CYS A 173 0.18 -9.95 -9.51
C CYS A 173 0.48 -10.38 -8.07
N LEU A 174 -0.17 -9.73 -7.11
CA LEU A 174 0.02 -10.01 -5.69
C LEU A 174 -1.10 -10.87 -5.08
N GLN A 175 -2.03 -11.40 -5.90
CA GLN A 175 -3.14 -12.23 -5.44
C GLN A 175 -2.68 -13.46 -4.63
N LYS A 176 -1.57 -14.09 -5.04
CA LYS A 176 -0.95 -15.23 -4.35
C LYS A 176 -0.51 -14.95 -2.91
N VAL A 177 -0.45 -13.68 -2.51
CA VAL A 177 -0.08 -13.24 -1.16
C VAL A 177 -1.32 -13.02 -0.29
N ALA A 178 -2.50 -12.92 -0.88
CA ALA A 178 -3.75 -12.74 -0.16
C ALA A 178 -4.15 -14.01 0.59
N TYR A 179 -4.73 -13.84 1.78
CA TYR A 179 -5.53 -14.91 2.41
C TYR A 179 -6.91 -15.00 1.74
N SER A 180 -7.69 -16.05 2.04
CA SER A 180 -9.03 -16.22 1.50
C SER A 180 -9.96 -15.03 1.80
N ASP A 181 -9.90 -14.52 3.04
CA ASP A 181 -10.64 -13.37 3.51
C ASP A 181 -9.66 -12.31 4.02
N ASP A 182 -9.21 -11.45 3.11
CA ASP A 182 -8.16 -10.47 3.41
C ASP A 182 -8.59 -9.04 3.05
N VAL A 183 -9.60 -8.53 3.75
CA VAL A 183 -10.09 -7.15 3.58
C VAL A 183 -8.95 -6.15 3.69
N HIS A 184 -7.99 -6.40 4.59
CA HIS A 184 -6.90 -5.48 4.80
C HIS A 184 -5.99 -5.43 3.59
N PHE A 185 -5.59 -6.58 3.04
CA PHE A 185 -4.76 -6.64 1.85
C PHE A 185 -5.45 -6.08 0.59
N ILE A 186 -6.76 -6.29 0.45
CA ILE A 186 -7.55 -5.71 -0.64
C ILE A 186 -7.44 -4.18 -0.65
N TYR A 187 -7.76 -3.53 0.47
CA TYR A 187 -7.63 -2.08 0.59
C TYR A 187 -6.19 -1.62 0.53
N TRP A 188 -5.26 -2.37 1.14
CA TRP A 188 -3.86 -2.03 1.16
C TRP A 188 -3.28 -1.96 -0.24
N LEU A 189 -3.54 -2.95 -1.10
CA LEU A 189 -3.08 -2.96 -2.48
C LEU A 189 -3.71 -1.85 -3.33
N LYS A 190 -5.03 -1.62 -3.21
CA LYS A 190 -5.67 -0.50 -3.91
C LYS A 190 -5.12 0.86 -3.44
N GLN A 191 -4.64 0.96 -2.21
CA GLN A 191 -4.03 2.18 -1.69
C GLN A 191 -2.56 2.35 -2.07
N PHE A 192 -1.92 1.46 -2.86
CA PHE A 192 -0.56 1.70 -3.32
C PHE A 192 -0.53 2.96 -4.19
N LEU A 193 0.14 4.01 -3.72
CA LEU A 193 0.19 5.31 -4.37
C LEU A 193 1.43 5.37 -5.26
N PRO A 194 1.30 5.33 -6.60
CA PRO A 194 2.46 5.42 -7.48
C PRO A 194 3.07 6.82 -7.39
N ILE A 195 4.38 6.90 -7.12
CA ILE A 195 5.11 8.17 -7.09
C ILE A 195 6.20 8.26 -8.17
N TYR A 196 6.48 7.14 -8.82
CA TYR A 196 7.41 7.05 -9.94
C TYR A 196 7.02 5.91 -10.87
N ASP A 197 7.04 6.16 -12.18
CA ASP A 197 6.82 5.16 -13.23
C ASP A 197 7.78 5.41 -14.41
N ARG A 198 8.51 4.38 -14.85
CA ARG A 198 9.42 4.49 -16.00
C ARG A 198 8.67 4.42 -17.32
N SER A 199 7.87 3.37 -17.50
CA SER A 199 7.38 2.95 -18.81
C SER A 199 6.08 2.14 -18.67
N ASN A 200 5.08 2.78 -18.06
CA ASN A 200 3.72 2.26 -17.88
C ASN A 200 3.66 1.03 -16.95
N HIS A 201 4.62 0.91 -16.04
CA HIS A 201 4.68 -0.19 -15.07
C HIS A 201 3.60 -0.06 -14.00
N VAL A 202 3.14 1.15 -13.72
CA VAL A 202 2.00 1.36 -12.80
C VAL A 202 0.73 0.79 -13.39
N GLN A 203 0.48 1.02 -14.69
CA GLN A 203 -0.69 0.46 -15.36
C GLN A 203 -0.60 -1.07 -15.43
N LYS A 204 0.56 -1.63 -15.80
CA LYS A 204 0.77 -3.10 -15.80
C LYS A 204 0.53 -3.71 -14.43
N PHE A 205 1.00 -3.05 -13.37
CA PHE A 205 0.77 -3.49 -11.99
C PHE A 205 -0.72 -3.44 -11.63
N SER A 206 -1.43 -2.36 -12.01
CA SER A 206 -2.87 -2.24 -11.81
C SER A 206 -3.64 -3.33 -12.56
N ASP A 207 -3.30 -3.58 -13.83
CA ASP A 207 -3.97 -4.57 -14.67
C ASP A 207 -3.78 -6.00 -14.15
N ALA A 208 -2.59 -6.32 -13.67
CA ALA A 208 -2.31 -7.61 -13.06
C ALA A 208 -3.05 -7.84 -11.72
N ASN A 209 -3.52 -6.77 -11.07
CA ASN A 209 -4.25 -6.83 -9.81
C ASN A 209 -5.74 -6.46 -9.94
N ARG A 210 -6.34 -6.63 -11.13
CA ARG A 210 -7.79 -6.45 -11.37
C ARG A 210 -8.69 -7.42 -10.63
N TRP A 211 -8.15 -8.49 -10.05
CA TRP A 211 -8.91 -9.36 -9.13
C TRP A 211 -9.51 -8.58 -7.95
N LEU A 212 -8.93 -7.43 -7.60
CA LEU A 212 -9.45 -6.51 -6.58
C LEU A 212 -10.79 -5.86 -6.97
N ASP A 213 -11.12 -5.79 -8.26
CA ASP A 213 -12.35 -5.18 -8.76
C ASP A 213 -13.58 -6.01 -8.35
N ALA A 214 -13.40 -7.30 -8.06
CA ALA A 214 -14.46 -8.14 -7.47
C ALA A 214 -14.86 -7.72 -6.04
N PHE A 215 -14.10 -6.83 -5.40
CA PHE A 215 -14.34 -6.34 -4.04
C PHE A 215 -14.51 -4.82 -3.96
N LEU A 216 -13.94 -4.08 -4.91
CA LEU A 216 -13.92 -2.62 -4.95
C LEU A 216 -14.12 -2.15 -6.40
N PRO A 217 -15.28 -2.41 -7.03
CA PRO A 217 -15.47 -2.20 -8.47
C PRO A 217 -15.52 -0.70 -8.82
N ASN A 218 -16.04 0.14 -7.91
CA ASN A 218 -16.01 1.61 -8.00
C ASN A 218 -14.60 2.22 -7.84
N TYR A 219 -13.57 1.42 -7.54
CA TYR A 219 -12.21 1.92 -7.42
C TYR A 219 -11.61 2.16 -8.81
N SER A 220 -11.33 3.42 -9.11
CA SER A 220 -10.41 3.77 -10.21
C SER A 220 -9.01 4.02 -9.67
N PRO A 221 -7.94 3.52 -10.33
CA PRO A 221 -6.56 3.85 -9.98
C PRO A 221 -6.44 5.36 -9.84
N THR A 222 -6.06 5.82 -8.65
CA THR A 222 -6.02 7.26 -8.37
C THR A 222 -5.04 7.89 -9.34
N SER A 223 -5.51 8.81 -10.19
CA SER A 223 -4.63 9.67 -10.97
C SER A 223 -3.79 10.44 -9.96
N THR A 224 -2.54 10.02 -9.82
CA THR A 224 -1.67 10.61 -8.80
C THR A 224 -1.51 12.07 -9.17
N ASN A 225 -1.84 12.94 -8.20
CA ASN A 225 -1.67 14.37 -8.39
C ASN A 225 -0.24 14.62 -8.89
N SER A 226 -0.09 15.42 -9.94
CA SER A 226 1.22 15.69 -10.55
C SER A 226 2.28 16.16 -9.55
N ARG A 227 1.86 16.77 -8.42
CA ARG A 227 2.74 17.18 -7.30
C ARG A 227 3.40 16.01 -6.57
N TRP A 228 2.83 14.81 -6.66
CA TRP A 228 3.34 13.57 -6.05
C TRP A 228 4.00 12.64 -7.06
N LEU A 229 4.17 13.09 -8.31
CA LEU A 229 4.87 12.33 -9.34
C LEU A 229 6.31 12.83 -9.50
N VAL A 230 7.23 11.88 -9.49
CA VAL A 230 8.61 12.09 -9.91
C VAL A 230 8.70 11.89 -11.41
N LYS A 231 9.11 12.93 -12.14
CA LYS A 231 9.25 12.86 -13.61
C LYS A 231 10.29 11.82 -14.04
N SER A 232 9.94 11.05 -15.07
CA SER A 232 10.74 9.96 -15.65
C SER A 232 11.71 10.42 -16.75
N ASN A 233 12.38 11.55 -16.52
CA ASN A 233 13.27 12.15 -17.54
C ASN A 233 14.58 11.33 -17.67
N PHE A 234 15.71 11.90 -17.24
CA PHE A 234 17.03 11.31 -17.41
C PHE A 234 17.36 10.26 -16.33
N ARG A 235 18.16 9.24 -16.69
CA ARG A 235 18.73 8.27 -15.74
C ARG A 235 20.22 8.06 -15.95
N LEU A 236 20.98 8.17 -14.86
CA LEU A 236 22.40 7.85 -14.82
C LEU A 236 22.65 6.33 -14.83
N SER A 237 21.67 5.50 -14.45
CA SER A 237 21.83 4.03 -14.39
C SER A 237 22.02 3.36 -15.73
N PHE A 238 21.82 4.04 -16.87
CA PHE A 238 21.81 3.39 -18.19
C PHE A 238 23.08 2.57 -18.47
N LEU A 239 24.26 3.12 -18.16
CA LEU A 239 25.53 2.41 -18.35
C LEU A 239 25.67 1.19 -17.43
N LEU A 240 25.31 1.33 -16.15
CA LEU A 240 25.32 0.21 -15.20
C LEU A 240 24.31 -0.87 -15.60
N GLU A 241 23.11 -0.49 -16.05
CA GLU A 241 22.12 -1.42 -16.57
C GLU A 241 22.61 -2.15 -17.82
N LEU A 242 23.36 -1.47 -18.71
CA LEU A 242 23.94 -2.10 -19.90
C LEU A 242 25.01 -3.14 -19.53
N LEU A 243 25.94 -2.79 -18.63
CA LEU A 243 26.96 -3.72 -18.13
C LEU A 243 26.32 -4.93 -17.42
N LEU A 244 25.32 -4.66 -16.59
CA LEU A 244 24.59 -5.69 -15.84
C LEU A 244 23.47 -6.36 -16.66
N LYS A 245 23.27 -6.03 -17.94
CA LYS A 245 22.36 -6.78 -18.84
C LYS A 245 23.05 -7.98 -19.48
N ILE A 246 24.38 -7.96 -19.58
CA ILE A 246 25.19 -9.03 -20.19
C ILE A 246 25.19 -10.26 -19.26
N LYS A 247 25.69 -11.42 -19.73
CA LYS A 247 25.84 -12.67 -18.93
C LYS A 247 26.47 -12.44 -17.55
N LEU A 248 27.39 -11.48 -17.41
CA LEU A 248 27.98 -11.06 -16.13
C LEU A 248 26.93 -10.57 -15.12
N GLY A 249 25.89 -9.90 -15.56
CA GLY A 249 24.79 -9.46 -14.71
C GLY A 249 24.00 -10.61 -14.09
N ASN A 250 23.88 -11.75 -14.77
CA ASN A 250 23.24 -12.94 -14.20
C ASN A 250 24.08 -13.57 -13.09
N TYR A 251 25.41 -13.55 -13.25
CA TYR A 251 26.32 -13.95 -12.18
C TYR A 251 26.22 -12.99 -11.00
N PHE A 252 26.22 -11.68 -11.26
CA PHE A 252 26.07 -10.65 -10.23
C PHE A 252 24.76 -10.79 -9.46
N GLU A 253 23.62 -10.96 -10.14
CA GLU A 253 22.30 -11.21 -9.53
C GLU A 253 22.34 -12.37 -8.55
N ARG A 254 22.90 -13.52 -8.97
CA ARG A 254 23.05 -14.69 -8.10
C ARG A 254 23.96 -14.39 -6.92
N TRP A 255 25.09 -13.73 -7.15
CA TRP A 255 26.04 -13.38 -6.09
C TRP A 255 25.41 -12.46 -5.05
N VAL A 256 24.76 -11.36 -5.46
CA VAL A 256 24.09 -10.43 -4.52
C VAL A 256 22.90 -11.08 -3.83
N LYS A 257 22.19 -12.02 -4.48
CA LYS A 257 21.16 -12.84 -3.82
C LYS A 257 21.76 -13.63 -2.66
N HIS A 258 22.84 -14.38 -2.90
CA HIS A 258 23.51 -15.15 -1.84
C HIS A 258 24.03 -14.26 -0.71
N LEU A 259 24.63 -13.12 -1.03
CA LEU A 259 25.10 -12.15 -0.04
C LEU A 259 23.94 -11.63 0.83
N GLN A 260 22.85 -11.18 0.20
CA GLN A 260 21.70 -10.64 0.93
C GLN A 260 21.00 -11.69 1.80
N LEU A 261 20.89 -12.94 1.34
CA LEU A 261 20.36 -14.04 2.13
C LEU A 261 21.25 -14.38 3.34
N ARG A 262 22.57 -14.24 3.22
CA ARG A 262 23.50 -14.45 4.35
C ARG A 262 23.40 -13.37 5.42
N ILE A 263 23.10 -12.12 5.04
CA ILE A 263 22.99 -10.98 5.95
C ILE A 263 21.60 -10.91 6.61
N MET A 264 20.57 -11.46 5.94
CA MET A 264 19.20 -11.40 6.42
C MET A 264 19.02 -12.18 7.74
N PRO A 265 18.26 -11.64 8.72
CA PRO A 265 17.96 -12.35 9.95
C PRO A 265 17.35 -13.74 9.69
N LYS A 266 17.86 -14.76 10.39
CA LYS A 266 17.41 -16.16 10.23
C LYS A 266 15.90 -16.32 10.41
N GLY A 267 15.32 -15.62 11.37
CA GLY A 267 13.87 -15.66 11.62
C GLY A 267 13.03 -15.21 10.41
N LEU A 268 13.47 -14.23 9.62
CA LEU A 268 12.75 -13.83 8.39
C LEU A 268 12.82 -14.92 7.31
N ILE A 269 13.96 -15.59 7.20
CA ILE A 269 14.13 -16.70 6.25
C ILE A 269 13.26 -17.88 6.67
N GLU A 270 13.18 -18.19 7.95
CA GLU A 270 12.31 -19.24 8.49
C GLU A 270 10.83 -18.92 8.25
N LEU A 271 10.39 -17.69 8.53
CA LEU A 271 9.03 -17.23 8.23
C LEU A 271 8.68 -17.36 6.75
N SER A 272 9.63 -17.08 5.84
CA SER A 272 9.39 -17.22 4.40
C SER A 272 9.17 -18.65 3.90
N LYS A 273 9.48 -19.65 4.73
CA LYS A 273 9.23 -21.07 4.45
C LYS A 273 7.89 -21.55 5.02
N SER A 274 7.27 -20.75 5.88
CA SER A 274 5.96 -21.07 6.42
C SER A 274 4.88 -20.91 5.34
N PRO A 275 3.70 -21.55 5.47
CA PRO A 275 2.58 -21.31 4.57
C PRO A 275 1.98 -19.90 4.73
N GLU A 276 2.39 -19.14 5.75
CA GLU A 276 1.96 -17.76 5.92
C GLU A 276 2.65 -16.86 4.89
N THR A 277 1.87 -15.94 4.32
CA THR A 277 2.35 -15.01 3.29
C THR A 277 2.83 -13.68 3.89
N ASN A 278 3.16 -13.67 5.18
CA ASN A 278 3.65 -12.52 5.93
C ASN A 278 5.04 -12.08 5.43
N VAL A 279 5.94 -13.04 5.24
CA VAL A 279 7.25 -12.85 4.61
C VAL A 279 7.29 -13.69 3.33
N VAL A 280 7.58 -13.06 2.19
CA VAL A 280 7.76 -13.77 0.92
C VAL A 280 9.15 -13.49 0.41
N ILE A 281 9.90 -14.55 0.12
CA ILE A 281 11.24 -14.46 -0.47
C ILE A 281 11.28 -15.36 -1.70
N SER A 282 11.11 -14.76 -2.88
CA SER A 282 11.28 -15.43 -4.15
C SER A 282 12.13 -14.58 -5.11
N ASP A 283 12.40 -15.11 -6.30
CA ASP A 283 13.08 -14.36 -7.37
C ASP A 283 12.16 -13.37 -8.09
N THR A 284 10.86 -13.38 -7.77
CA THR A 284 9.87 -12.46 -8.36
C THR A 284 9.19 -11.54 -7.35
N LEU A 285 9.24 -11.87 -6.06
CA LEU A 285 8.61 -11.07 -4.99
C LEU A 285 9.42 -11.17 -3.70
N LEU A 286 9.76 -10.01 -3.16
CA LEU A 286 10.27 -9.86 -1.81
C LEU A 286 9.29 -9.02 -1.00
N LYS A 287 8.72 -9.60 0.05
CA LYS A 287 7.84 -8.93 1.02
C LYS A 287 8.41 -9.16 2.41
N PHE A 288 8.69 -8.08 3.12
CA PHE A 288 9.27 -8.13 4.47
C PHE A 288 8.31 -7.53 5.47
N HIS A 289 7.45 -8.37 6.06
CA HIS A 289 6.58 -7.97 7.17
C HIS A 289 6.65 -9.03 8.27
N ASP A 290 7.34 -8.70 9.36
CA ASP A 290 7.62 -9.63 10.47
C ASP A 290 6.42 -9.82 11.41
N LYS A 291 5.47 -8.88 11.43
CA LYS A 291 4.25 -8.95 12.24
C LYS A 291 3.00 -8.76 11.39
N ASP A 292 2.41 -9.87 10.96
CA ASP A 292 1.19 -9.82 10.17
C ASP A 292 -0.06 -9.58 11.02
N THR A 293 -0.66 -8.40 10.89
CA THR A 293 -1.90 -8.05 11.60
C THR A 293 -3.15 -8.28 10.76
N ARG A 294 -3.05 -8.83 9.53
CA ARG A 294 -4.18 -8.93 8.59
C ARG A 294 -5.34 -9.76 9.14
N GLN A 295 -5.06 -10.93 9.70
CA GLN A 295 -6.09 -11.80 10.28
C GLN A 295 -6.75 -11.16 11.52
N GLN A 296 -5.96 -10.44 12.34
CA GLN A 296 -6.48 -9.71 13.49
C GLN A 296 -7.41 -8.58 13.05
N ILE A 297 -7.03 -7.83 12.02
CA ILE A 297 -7.86 -6.76 11.42
C ILE A 297 -9.14 -7.35 10.83
N GLN A 298 -9.06 -8.47 10.11
CA GLN A 298 -10.23 -9.16 9.55
C GLN A 298 -11.22 -9.57 10.65
N LYS A 299 -10.72 -10.15 11.76
CA LYS A 299 -11.53 -10.53 12.91
C LYS A 299 -12.19 -9.31 13.55
N GLN A 300 -11.40 -8.27 13.87
CA GLN A 300 -11.89 -7.05 14.50
C GLN A 300 -12.93 -6.32 13.64
N TRP A 301 -12.71 -6.25 12.32
CA TRP A 301 -13.66 -5.67 11.38
C TRP A 301 -14.99 -6.42 11.37
N THR A 302 -14.93 -7.75 11.32
CA THR A 302 -16.13 -8.60 11.33
C THR A 302 -16.91 -8.42 12.62
N GLU A 303 -16.25 -8.46 13.78
CA GLU A 303 -16.88 -8.26 15.09
C GLU A 303 -17.51 -6.87 15.22
N ASN A 304 -16.81 -5.81 14.79
CA ASN A 304 -17.33 -4.45 14.84
C ASN A 304 -18.53 -4.27 13.91
N TYR A 305 -18.48 -4.85 12.71
CA TYR A 305 -19.60 -4.78 11.77
C TYR A 305 -20.83 -5.52 12.31
N GLN A 306 -20.68 -6.71 12.89
CA GLN A 306 -21.79 -7.45 13.50
C GLN A 306 -22.49 -6.64 14.59
N LYS A 307 -21.74 -5.93 15.45
CA LYS A 307 -22.30 -5.04 16.49
C LYS A 307 -23.14 -3.87 15.94
N ILE A 308 -22.94 -3.48 14.67
CA ILE A 308 -23.69 -2.39 14.04
C ILE A 308 -25.01 -2.89 13.45
N ILE A 309 -25.02 -4.12 12.94
CA ILE A 309 -26.18 -4.70 12.24
C ILE A 309 -27.11 -5.52 13.14
N CYS A 310 -26.61 -6.02 14.27
CA CYS A 310 -27.41 -6.65 15.33
C CYS A 310 -28.14 -5.58 16.17
#